data_AF-A0A7C6FA26-F1
#
_entry.id   AF-A0A7C6FA26-F1
#
_cell.length_a   1.000
_cell.length_b   1.000
_cell.length_c   1.000
_cell.angle_alpha   90.00
_cell.angle_beta   90.00
_cell.angle_gamma   90.00
#
_symmetry.space_group_name_H-M   'P 1'
#
loop_
_entity.id
_entity.type
_entity.pdbx_description
1 polymer ?
#
loop_
_entity_poly.entity_id
_entity_poly.type
_entity_poly.pdbx_seq_one_letter_code
_entity_poly.pdbx_strand_id
1 'polypeptide(L)'
;MSANLDIDTILKNDEKKFLILLDQIVLHNIEAAKKELNEFDKFNKVLYETVEFTIQKHNEEEGILSKLFYRTFGIGKNSNKRREQLLMLGGNLKAHINQLKRDRKRVYYHYNNICSSDESLNILSQSFSEKVISLTDIKKRNLCNKYLKLIYTKIDEVDTFKKSLDMKDLYLESCISNYKRLLKRIPRNKEITEEKYIEYRA
;
A
#
# COMPACT_ATOMS: atom_id res chain seq x y z
N MET A 1 -10.11 -18.59 15.56
CA MET A 1 -10.28 -19.97 16.09
C MET A 1 -9.42 -20.07 17.35
N SER A 2 -10.02 -20.15 18.54
CA SER A 2 -9.29 -20.42 19.79
C SER A 2 -9.09 -21.92 19.90
N ALA A 3 -8.05 -22.46 19.26
CA ALA A 3 -7.54 -23.75 19.66
C ALA A 3 -7.04 -23.58 21.10
N ASN A 4 -7.62 -24.31 22.05
CA ASN A 4 -7.04 -24.43 23.39
C ASN A 4 -5.62 -24.98 23.19
N LEU A 5 -4.64 -24.09 23.22
CA LEU A 5 -3.24 -24.43 23.10
C LEU A 5 -2.87 -25.20 24.36
N ASP A 6 -2.67 -26.51 24.22
CA ASP A 6 -2.20 -27.36 25.31
C ASP A 6 -0.72 -27.06 25.57
N ILE A 7 -0.47 -26.02 26.37
CA ILE A 7 0.87 -25.59 26.78
C ILE A 7 1.59 -26.73 27.51
N ASP A 8 0.88 -27.60 28.23
CA ASP A 8 1.50 -28.76 28.90
C ASP A 8 2.05 -29.77 27.89
N THR A 9 1.34 -29.99 26.78
CA THR A 9 1.85 -30.81 25.68
C THR A 9 3.02 -30.13 24.97
N ILE A 10 3.01 -28.81 24.80
CA ILE A 10 4.14 -28.07 24.21
C ILE A 10 5.38 -28.12 25.10
N LEU A 11 5.23 -27.97 26.42
CA LEU A 11 6.34 -28.05 27.37
C LEU A 11 6.90 -29.47 27.54
N LYS A 12 6.13 -30.51 27.20
CA LYS A 12 6.58 -31.91 27.15
C LYS A 12 7.28 -32.26 25.83
N ASN A 13 7.11 -31.43 24.80
CA ASN A 13 7.65 -31.65 23.47
C ASN A 13 9.06 -31.07 23.32
N ASP A 14 9.82 -31.64 22.39
CA ASP A 14 11.12 -31.12 21.97
C ASP A 14 11.00 -29.67 21.45
N GLU A 15 12.00 -28.84 21.73
CA GLU A 15 12.14 -27.45 21.29
C GLU A 15 11.89 -27.30 19.79
N LYS A 16 12.30 -28.29 19.00
CA LYS A 16 12.03 -28.36 17.56
C LYS A 16 10.53 -28.24 17.23
N LYS A 17 9.65 -28.89 17.99
CA LYS A 17 8.19 -28.81 17.76
C LYS A 17 7.62 -27.44 18.09
N PHE A 18 8.17 -26.78 19.10
CA PHE A 18 7.78 -25.41 19.45
C PHE A 18 8.19 -24.42 18.35
N LEU A 19 9.41 -24.54 17.82
CA LEU A 19 9.87 -23.72 16.70
C LEU A 19 9.00 -23.90 15.45
N ILE A 20 8.59 -25.14 15.13
CA ILE A 20 7.67 -25.41 14.02
C ILE A 20 6.33 -24.70 14.21
N LEU A 21 5.77 -24.75 15.42
CA LEU A 21 4.50 -24.05 15.72
C LEU A 21 4.66 -22.54 15.57
N LEU A 22 5.77 -21.99 16.05
CA LEU A 22 6.06 -20.57 15.95
C LEU A 22 6.21 -20.13 14.49
N ASP A 23 6.93 -20.90 13.68
CA ASP A 23 7.09 -20.65 12.25
C ASP A 23 5.76 -20.75 11.49
N GLN A 24 4.88 -21.70 11.85
CA GLN A 24 3.54 -21.79 11.25
C GLN A 24 2.69 -20.53 11.48
N ILE A 25 2.89 -19.81 12.59
CA ILE A 25 2.17 -18.57 12.89
C ILE A 25 2.67 -17.40 12.04
N VAL A 26 3.98 -17.32 11.78
CA VAL A 26 4.61 -16.08 11.27
C VAL A 26 5.24 -16.21 9.90
N LEU A 27 5.82 -17.36 9.55
CA LEU A 27 6.77 -17.48 8.44
C LEU A 27 6.14 -17.10 7.11
N HIS A 28 4.97 -17.68 6.81
CA HIS A 28 4.27 -17.40 5.55
C HIS A 28 3.93 -15.92 5.38
N ASN A 29 3.44 -15.29 6.46
CA ASN A 29 3.02 -13.89 6.43
C ASN A 29 4.22 -12.94 6.35
N ILE A 30 5.31 -13.24 7.06
CA ILE A 30 6.56 -12.49 6.98
C ILE A 30 7.18 -12.59 5.58
N GLU A 31 7.24 -13.78 4.99
CA GLU A 31 7.78 -13.96 3.65
C GLU A 31 6.94 -13.22 2.59
N ALA A 32 5.61 -13.27 2.71
CA ALA A 32 4.72 -12.54 1.84
C ALA A 32 4.89 -11.02 2.00
N ALA A 33 4.94 -10.51 3.23
CA ALA A 33 5.19 -9.10 3.52
C ALA A 33 6.56 -8.64 2.98
N LYS A 34 7.60 -9.46 3.14
CA LYS A 34 8.94 -9.18 2.61
C LYS A 34 8.93 -9.08 1.09
N LYS A 35 8.24 -9.99 0.40
CA LYS A 35 8.08 -9.93 -1.07
C LYS A 35 7.36 -8.65 -1.49
N GLU A 36 6.24 -8.34 -0.83
CA GLU A 36 5.49 -7.11 -1.09
C GLU A 36 6.36 -5.86 -0.85
N LEU A 37 7.14 -5.80 0.22
CA LEU A 37 8.01 -4.65 0.51
C LEU A 37 9.16 -4.50 -0.51
N ASN A 38 9.64 -5.61 -1.08
CA ASN A 38 10.65 -5.58 -2.13
C ASN A 38 10.09 -5.12 -3.49
N GLU A 39 8.80 -5.34 -3.73
CA GLU A 39 8.09 -4.80 -4.90
C GLU A 39 7.87 -3.29 -4.71
N PHE A 40 8.86 -2.49 -5.07
CA PHE A 40 8.77 -1.04 -4.97
C PHE A 40 8.09 -0.45 -6.20
N ASP A 41 6.80 -0.17 -6.09
CA ASP A 41 6.06 0.60 -7.10
C ASP A 41 6.56 2.04 -7.08
N LYS A 42 7.47 2.34 -8.02
CA LYS A 42 8.06 3.66 -8.13
C LYS A 42 7.02 4.66 -8.60
N PHE A 43 6.91 5.77 -7.88
CA PHE A 43 6.35 6.99 -8.42
C PHE A 43 6.98 7.27 -9.80
N ASN A 44 6.16 7.22 -10.85
CA ASN A 44 6.57 7.53 -12.21
C ASN A 44 6.80 9.04 -12.34
N LYS A 45 8.00 9.46 -11.93
CA LYS A 45 8.44 10.85 -11.94
C LYS A 45 8.48 11.43 -13.36
N VAL A 46 8.90 10.63 -14.34
CA VAL A 46 8.94 11.03 -15.76
C VAL A 46 7.54 11.38 -16.25
N LEU A 47 6.53 10.55 -15.99
CA LEU A 47 5.15 10.86 -16.35
C LEU A 47 4.66 12.13 -15.66
N TYR A 48 4.93 12.27 -14.36
CA TYR A 48 4.55 13.46 -13.60
C TYR A 48 5.14 14.74 -14.20
N GLU A 49 6.46 14.76 -14.40
CA GLU A 49 7.19 15.90 -14.96
C GLU A 49 6.77 16.19 -16.39
N THR A 50 6.52 15.16 -17.21
CA THR A 50 6.04 15.33 -18.59
C THR A 50 4.67 16.00 -18.63
N VAL A 51 3.75 15.59 -17.76
CA VAL A 51 2.43 16.20 -17.64
C VAL A 51 2.56 17.64 -17.14
N GLU A 52 3.34 17.90 -16.09
CA GLU A 52 3.55 19.27 -15.60
C GLU A 52 4.14 20.19 -16.66
N PHE A 53 5.18 19.75 -17.36
CA PHE A 53 5.81 20.49 -18.43
C PHE A 53 4.81 20.79 -19.55
N THR A 54 4.00 19.80 -19.94
CA THR A 54 3.02 19.97 -21.02
C THR A 54 1.89 20.92 -20.61
N ILE A 55 1.45 20.89 -19.34
CA ILE A 55 0.48 21.85 -18.81
C ILE A 55 1.06 23.27 -18.87
N GLN A 56 2.29 23.46 -18.39
CA GLN A 56 2.95 24.77 -18.43
C GLN A 56 3.04 25.30 -19.86
N LYS A 57 3.52 24.45 -20.77
CA LYS A 57 3.64 24.76 -22.19
C LYS A 57 2.30 25.06 -22.85
N HIS A 58 1.25 24.34 -22.52
CA HIS A 58 -0.08 24.64 -23.02
C HIS A 58 -0.60 25.99 -22.50
N ASN A 59 -0.38 26.31 -21.21
CA ASN A 59 -0.77 27.60 -20.64
C ASN A 59 0.01 28.78 -21.24
N GLU A 60 1.30 28.62 -21.55
CA GLU A 60 2.11 29.60 -22.29
C GLU A 60 1.54 29.84 -23.69
N GLU A 61 1.15 28.77 -24.39
CA GLU A 61 0.54 28.84 -25.72
C GLU A 61 -0.89 29.39 -25.72
N GLU A 62 -1.66 29.24 -24.64
CA GLU A 62 -3.01 29.79 -24.46
C GLU A 62 -3.04 31.21 -23.86
N GLY A 63 -1.92 31.94 -23.90
CA GLY A 63 -1.84 33.34 -23.49
C GLY A 63 -2.89 34.27 -24.13
N ILE A 64 -3.03 35.49 -23.62
CA ILE A 64 -4.11 36.44 -23.98
C ILE A 64 -4.23 36.64 -25.51
N LEU A 65 -3.10 36.73 -26.22
CA LEU A 65 -3.06 36.94 -27.67
C LEU A 65 -3.55 35.72 -28.46
N SER A 66 -3.15 34.51 -28.10
CA SER A 66 -3.57 33.30 -28.82
C SER A 66 -5.04 32.98 -28.61
N LYS A 67 -5.61 33.29 -27.43
CA LYS A 67 -7.07 33.25 -27.22
C LYS A 67 -7.82 34.20 -28.14
N LEU A 68 -7.26 35.39 -28.38
CA LEU A 68 -7.81 36.39 -29.31
C LEU A 68 -7.72 35.87 -30.76
N PHE A 69 -6.55 35.41 -31.20
CA PHE A 69 -6.36 34.90 -32.57
C PHE A 69 -7.17 33.62 -32.87
N TYR A 70 -7.36 32.74 -31.87
CA TYR A 70 -8.22 31.57 -32.03
C TYR A 70 -9.68 31.96 -32.24
N ARG A 71 -10.19 32.91 -31.44
CA ARG A 71 -11.58 33.37 -31.49
C ARG A 71 -11.91 34.11 -32.79
N THR A 72 -10.95 34.87 -33.31
CA THR A 72 -11.17 35.78 -34.44
C THR A 72 -10.74 35.18 -35.78
N PHE A 73 -9.74 34.28 -35.81
CA PHE A 73 -9.13 33.79 -37.05
C PHE A 73 -8.95 32.27 -37.13
N GLY A 74 -9.33 31.50 -36.08
CA GLY A 74 -9.15 30.04 -36.07
C GLY A 74 -7.69 29.56 -35.99
N ILE A 75 -6.75 30.44 -35.63
CA ILE A 75 -5.31 30.15 -35.57
C ILE A 75 -4.98 29.46 -34.23
N GLY A 76 -4.57 28.17 -34.24
CA GLY A 76 -4.26 27.44 -32.99
C GLY A 76 -3.81 25.98 -33.09
N LYS A 77 -3.26 25.53 -34.23
CA LYS A 77 -2.93 24.12 -34.49
C LYS A 77 -1.99 23.49 -33.44
N ASN A 78 -1.05 24.26 -32.90
CA ASN A 78 -0.11 23.78 -31.88
C ASN A 78 -0.75 23.60 -30.50
N SER A 79 -1.60 24.55 -30.08
CA SER A 79 -2.36 24.43 -28.83
C SER A 79 -3.28 23.20 -28.85
N ASN A 80 -3.92 22.93 -30.00
CA ASN A 80 -4.75 21.72 -30.16
C ASN A 80 -3.93 20.43 -30.04
N LYS A 81 -2.74 20.37 -30.65
CA LYS A 81 -1.81 19.23 -30.50
C LYS A 81 -1.38 19.01 -29.04
N ARG A 82 -1.05 20.09 -28.31
CA ARG A 82 -0.69 19.98 -26.88
C ARG A 82 -1.87 19.52 -26.03
N ARG A 83 -3.09 19.96 -26.38
CA ARG A 83 -4.30 19.49 -25.73
C ARG A 83 -4.55 18.00 -25.95
N GLU A 84 -4.38 17.51 -27.18
CA GLU A 84 -4.44 16.07 -27.49
C GLU A 84 -3.39 15.28 -26.68
N GLN A 85 -2.15 15.80 -26.60
CA GLN A 85 -1.11 15.22 -25.75
C GLN A 85 -1.50 15.18 -24.28
N LEU A 86 -2.08 16.26 -23.74
CA LEU A 86 -2.55 16.34 -22.37
C LEU A 86 -3.70 15.35 -22.08
N LEU A 87 -4.58 15.10 -23.04
CA LEU A 87 -5.63 14.09 -22.91
C LEU A 87 -5.04 12.67 -22.84
N MET A 88 -4.11 12.34 -23.75
CA MET A 88 -3.41 11.05 -23.72
C MET A 88 -2.65 10.84 -22.41
N LEU A 89 -1.86 11.85 -22.00
CA LEU A 89 -1.10 11.81 -20.75
C LEU A 89 -2.03 11.72 -19.52
N GLY A 90 -3.19 12.39 -19.57
CA GLY A 90 -4.23 12.28 -18.55
C GLY A 90 -4.83 10.87 -18.47
N GLY A 91 -5.01 10.20 -19.60
CA GLY A 91 -5.36 8.77 -19.67
C GLY A 91 -4.33 7.88 -18.98
N ASN A 92 -3.05 8.08 -19.30
CA ASN A 92 -1.94 7.36 -18.66
C ASN A 92 -1.89 7.61 -17.14
N LEU A 93 -2.10 8.86 -16.72
CA LEU A 93 -2.12 9.23 -15.30
C LEU A 93 -3.28 8.54 -14.55
N LYS A 94 -4.47 8.44 -15.16
CA LYS A 94 -5.61 7.68 -14.61
C LYS A 94 -5.28 6.19 -14.48
N ALA A 95 -4.63 5.60 -15.49
CA ALA A 95 -4.20 4.21 -15.45
C ALA A 95 -3.22 3.95 -14.29
N HIS A 96 -2.22 4.83 -14.12
CA HIS A 96 -1.28 4.75 -13.00
C HIS A 96 -1.96 4.93 -11.63
N ILE A 97 -2.93 5.85 -11.50
CA ILE A 97 -3.72 5.99 -10.25
C ILE A 97 -4.45 4.69 -9.92
N ASN A 98 -5.06 4.04 -10.93
CA ASN A 98 -5.77 2.79 -10.74
C ASN A 98 -4.82 1.64 -10.38
N GLN A 99 -3.61 1.63 -10.93
CA GLN A 99 -2.57 0.69 -10.54
C GLN A 99 -2.19 0.87 -9.06
N LEU A 100 -1.79 2.08 -8.66
CA LEU A 100 -1.42 2.39 -7.27
C LEU A 100 -2.54 2.05 -6.27
N LYS A 101 -3.82 2.23 -6.64
CA LYS A 101 -4.95 1.81 -5.79
C LYS A 101 -5.02 0.29 -5.61
N ARG A 102 -4.70 -0.49 -6.65
CA ARG A 102 -4.64 -1.95 -6.57
C ARG A 102 -3.46 -2.38 -5.69
N ASP A 103 -2.31 -1.76 -5.88
CA ASP A 103 -1.12 -2.02 -5.06
C ASP A 103 -1.39 -1.70 -3.60
N ARG A 104 -2.04 -0.57 -3.31
CA ARG A 104 -2.46 -0.19 -1.94
C ARG A 104 -3.36 -1.25 -1.30
N LYS A 105 -4.33 -1.79 -2.03
CA LYS A 105 -5.19 -2.89 -1.53
C LYS A 105 -4.38 -4.15 -1.21
N ARG A 106 -3.37 -4.47 -2.03
CA ARG A 106 -2.47 -5.62 -1.81
C ARG A 106 -1.61 -5.40 -0.55
N VAL A 107 -1.02 -4.22 -0.39
CA VAL A 107 -0.29 -3.84 0.85
C VAL A 107 -1.18 -3.97 2.07
N TYR A 108 -2.41 -3.44 2.02
CA TYR A 108 -3.37 -3.53 3.12
C TYR A 108 -3.75 -4.98 3.45
N TYR A 109 -3.89 -5.84 2.45
CA TYR A 109 -4.11 -7.28 2.66
C TYR A 109 -2.95 -7.93 3.43
N HIS A 110 -1.71 -7.66 3.04
CA HIS A 110 -0.53 -8.18 3.75
C HIS A 110 -0.41 -7.60 5.17
N TYR A 111 -0.75 -6.32 5.36
CA TYR A 111 -0.80 -5.70 6.67
C TYR A 111 -1.76 -6.43 7.62
N ASN A 112 -2.97 -6.74 7.16
CA ASN A 112 -3.95 -7.47 7.98
C ASN A 112 -3.47 -8.88 8.34
N ASN A 113 -2.79 -9.59 7.43
CA ASN A 113 -2.22 -10.89 7.72
C ASN A 113 -1.12 -10.81 8.80
N ILE A 114 -0.27 -9.77 8.73
CA ILE A 114 0.74 -9.49 9.75
C ILE A 114 0.09 -9.18 11.11
N CYS A 115 -0.97 -8.37 11.15
CA CYS A 115 -1.74 -8.14 12.37
C CYS A 115 -2.35 -9.42 12.95
N SER A 116 -2.81 -10.35 12.12
CA SER A 116 -3.33 -11.64 12.59
C SER A 116 -2.22 -12.52 13.21
N SER A 117 -1.01 -12.49 12.65
CA SER A 117 0.15 -13.13 13.27
C SER A 117 0.51 -12.49 14.61
N ASP A 118 0.50 -11.15 14.70
CA ASP A 118 0.72 -10.38 15.93
C ASP A 118 -0.27 -10.77 17.03
N GLU A 119 -1.57 -10.78 16.72
CA GLU A 119 -2.62 -11.22 17.64
C GLU A 119 -2.39 -12.67 18.12
N SER A 120 -2.05 -13.57 17.21
CA SER A 120 -1.77 -14.98 17.54
C SER A 120 -0.57 -15.15 18.46
N LEU A 121 0.51 -14.39 18.22
CA LEU A 121 1.70 -14.37 19.07
C LEU A 121 1.41 -13.77 20.45
N ASN A 122 0.59 -12.72 20.53
CA ASN A 122 0.20 -12.12 21.80
C ASN A 122 -0.64 -13.08 22.65
N ILE A 123 -1.60 -13.79 22.05
CA ILE A 123 -2.37 -14.85 22.73
C ILE A 123 -1.45 -15.96 23.22
N LEU A 124 -0.48 -16.38 22.39
CA LEU A 124 0.49 -17.40 22.76
C LEU A 124 1.36 -16.93 23.93
N SER A 125 1.89 -15.70 23.89
CA SER A 125 2.71 -15.14 24.97
C SER A 125 1.94 -15.01 26.29
N GLN A 126 0.67 -14.62 26.23
CA GLN A 126 -0.20 -14.57 27.42
C GLN A 126 -0.40 -15.96 28.02
N SER A 127 -0.73 -16.96 27.19
CA SER A 127 -0.92 -18.35 27.61
C SER A 127 0.33 -18.92 28.29
N PHE A 128 1.51 -18.61 27.73
CA PHE A 128 2.79 -19.00 28.31
C PHE A 128 3.07 -18.26 29.63
N SER A 129 2.77 -16.96 29.72
CA SER A 129 2.97 -16.14 30.92
C SER A 129 2.12 -16.63 32.09
N GLU A 130 0.84 -16.92 31.85
CA GLU A 130 -0.05 -17.53 32.84
C GLU A 130 0.46 -18.91 33.30
N LYS A 131 1.02 -19.69 32.36
CA LYS A 131 1.61 -20.99 32.69
C LYS A 131 2.87 -20.85 33.56
N VAL A 132 3.75 -19.88 33.30
CA VAL A 132 4.95 -19.63 34.12
C VAL A 132 4.59 -19.45 35.60
N ILE A 133 3.52 -18.70 35.88
CA ILE A 133 3.06 -18.38 37.24
C ILE A 133 2.61 -19.65 37.98
N SER A 134 1.91 -20.54 37.29
CA SER A 134 1.36 -21.79 37.88
C SER A 134 2.37 -22.94 37.98
N LEU A 135 3.51 -22.87 37.27
CA LEU A 135 4.52 -23.91 37.30
C LEU A 135 5.35 -23.89 38.59
N THR A 136 5.40 -25.02 39.30
CA THR A 136 6.25 -25.23 40.48
C THR A 136 7.64 -25.79 40.12
N ASP A 137 7.75 -26.51 39.00
CA ASP A 137 9.00 -27.10 38.50
C ASP A 137 9.90 -26.03 37.84
N ILE A 138 11.07 -25.80 38.44
CA ILE A 138 12.07 -24.83 37.99
C ILE A 138 12.53 -25.10 36.55
N LYS A 139 12.73 -26.36 36.16
CA LYS A 139 13.20 -26.71 34.81
C LYS A 139 12.16 -26.33 33.76
N LYS A 140 10.89 -26.68 34.01
CA LYS A 140 9.77 -26.31 33.13
C LYS A 140 9.56 -24.81 33.09
N ARG A 141 9.69 -24.12 34.22
CA ARG A 141 9.60 -22.66 34.29
C ARG A 141 10.68 -21.98 33.43
N ASN A 142 11.92 -22.46 33.50
CA ASN A 142 13.02 -21.95 32.68
C ASN A 142 12.78 -22.18 31.18
N LEU A 143 12.27 -23.36 30.81
CA LEU A 143 11.90 -23.66 29.42
C LEU A 143 10.77 -22.76 28.91
N CYS A 144 9.74 -22.57 29.73
CA CYS A 144 8.61 -21.67 29.46
C CYS A 144 9.09 -20.22 29.23
N ASN A 145 10.00 -19.73 30.09
CA ASN A 145 10.65 -18.42 29.93
C ASN A 145 11.51 -18.33 28.65
N LYS A 146 12.18 -19.42 28.26
CA LYS A 146 12.92 -19.48 27.00
C LYS A 146 11.98 -19.32 25.80
N TYR A 147 10.85 -20.03 25.80
CA TYR A 147 9.85 -19.93 24.75
C TYR A 147 9.18 -18.55 24.69
N LEU A 148 8.89 -17.93 25.83
CA LEU A 148 8.42 -16.54 25.90
C LEU A 148 9.38 -15.57 25.22
N LYS A 149 10.69 -15.68 25.49
CA LYS A 149 11.70 -14.83 24.82
C LYS A 149 11.69 -14.98 23.30
N LEU A 150 11.51 -16.21 22.80
CA LEU A 150 11.40 -16.47 21.36
C LEU A 150 10.12 -15.84 20.77
N ILE A 151 9.00 -15.95 21.47
CA ILE A 151 7.73 -15.34 21.05
C ILE A 151 7.89 -13.82 20.98
N TYR A 152 8.44 -13.18 22.02
CA TYR A 152 8.67 -11.73 22.00
C TYR A 152 9.60 -11.30 20.88
N THR A 153 10.65 -12.06 20.60
CA THR A 153 11.53 -11.79 19.44
C THR A 153 10.75 -11.83 18.12
N LYS A 154 9.78 -12.73 17.98
CA LYS A 154 8.91 -12.79 16.80
C LYS A 154 7.87 -11.68 16.76
N ILE A 155 7.35 -11.24 17.91
CA ILE A 155 6.46 -10.07 17.99
C ILE A 155 7.21 -8.84 17.50
N ASP A 156 8.43 -8.61 17.98
CA ASP A 156 9.27 -7.50 17.53
C ASP A 156 9.51 -7.56 16.01
N GLU A 157 9.80 -8.75 15.47
CA GLU A 157 9.96 -8.97 14.03
C GLU A 157 8.67 -8.60 13.27
N VAL A 158 7.52 -9.12 13.68
CA VAL A 158 6.20 -8.83 13.07
C VAL A 158 5.89 -7.33 13.12
N ASP A 159 6.20 -6.66 14.22
CA ASP A 159 6.02 -5.21 14.37
C ASP A 159 6.87 -4.39 13.39
N THR A 160 8.08 -4.84 13.06
CA THR A 160 8.90 -4.16 12.03
C THR A 160 8.25 -4.24 10.65
N PHE A 161 7.67 -5.39 10.30
CA PHE A 161 6.96 -5.56 9.03
C PHE A 161 5.66 -4.75 8.99
N LYS A 162 4.92 -4.71 10.10
CA LYS A 162 3.71 -3.88 10.26
C LYS A 162 3.99 -2.41 9.98
N LYS A 163 5.03 -1.85 10.63
CA LYS A 163 5.46 -0.46 10.41
C LYS A 163 5.92 -0.22 8.96
N SER A 164 6.65 -1.16 8.38
CA SER A 164 7.14 -1.04 7.00
C SER A 164 6.01 -1.04 5.97
N LEU A 165 5.00 -1.91 6.15
CA LEU A 165 3.83 -1.98 5.28
C LEU A 165 2.96 -0.71 5.42
N ASP A 166 2.77 -0.20 6.64
CA ASP A 166 2.05 1.04 6.90
C ASP A 166 2.74 2.25 6.21
N MET A 167 4.06 2.35 6.33
CA MET A 167 4.84 3.37 5.62
C MET A 167 4.71 3.26 4.09
N LYS A 168 4.66 2.03 3.55
CA LYS A 168 4.41 1.81 2.12
C LYS A 168 2.99 2.26 1.72
N ASP A 169 1.97 1.96 2.53
CA ASP A 169 0.59 2.41 2.30
C ASP A 169 0.49 3.94 2.21
N LEU A 170 1.08 4.63 3.21
CA LEU A 170 1.15 6.09 3.25
C LEU A 170 1.86 6.69 2.03
N TYR A 171 2.96 6.05 1.60
CA TYR A 171 3.68 6.46 0.39
C TYR A 171 2.80 6.33 -0.87
N LEU A 172 2.11 5.20 -1.05
CA LEU A 172 1.20 4.99 -2.18
C LEU A 172 0.04 5.98 -2.18
N GLU A 173 -0.54 6.26 -1.01
CA GLU A 173 -1.57 7.29 -0.85
C GLU A 173 -1.09 8.68 -1.27
N SER A 174 0.11 9.06 -0.83
CA SER A 174 0.74 10.33 -1.22
C SER A 174 0.93 10.41 -2.75
N CYS A 175 1.41 9.33 -3.38
CA CYS A 175 1.56 9.25 -4.84
C CYS A 175 0.22 9.42 -5.57
N ILE A 176 -0.83 8.72 -5.10
CA ILE A 176 -2.19 8.83 -5.64
C ILE A 176 -2.69 10.28 -5.52
N SER A 177 -2.47 10.92 -4.37
CA SER A 177 -2.87 12.30 -4.12
C SER A 177 -2.19 13.27 -5.09
N ASN A 178 -0.88 13.12 -5.30
CA ASN A 178 -0.11 13.93 -6.24
C ASN A 178 -0.61 13.76 -7.68
N TYR A 179 -0.84 12.53 -8.13
CA TYR A 179 -1.41 12.29 -9.45
C TYR A 179 -2.84 12.84 -9.60
N LYS A 180 -3.70 12.71 -8.59
CA LYS A 180 -5.04 13.31 -8.62
C LYS A 180 -4.98 14.84 -8.70
N ARG A 181 -4.08 15.48 -7.97
CA ARG A 181 -3.87 16.94 -8.03
C ARG A 181 -3.42 17.37 -9.43
N LEU A 182 -2.47 16.65 -10.01
CA LEU A 182 -2.00 16.93 -11.36
C LEU A 182 -3.10 16.71 -12.41
N LEU A 183 -3.88 15.64 -12.28
CA LEU A 183 -5.00 15.34 -13.17
C LEU A 183 -6.05 16.46 -13.20
N LYS A 184 -6.29 17.13 -12.08
CA LYS A 184 -7.22 18.27 -11.98
C LYS A 184 -6.73 19.53 -12.71
N ARG A 185 -5.42 19.66 -12.92
CA ARG A 185 -4.80 20.80 -13.63
C ARG A 185 -4.84 20.65 -15.14
N ILE A 186 -5.14 19.45 -15.65
CA ILE A 186 -5.27 19.21 -17.09
C ILE A 186 -6.55 19.92 -17.58
N PRO A 187 -6.46 20.86 -18.54
CA PRO A 187 -7.62 21.60 -19.04
C PRO A 187 -8.57 20.69 -19.83
N ARG A 188 -9.76 20.44 -19.25
CA ARG A 188 -10.80 19.55 -19.82
C ARG A 188 -11.99 20.27 -20.47
N ASN A 189 -11.80 21.53 -20.88
CA ASN A 189 -12.88 22.48 -21.24
C ASN A 189 -13.84 22.08 -22.40
N LYS A 190 -13.86 20.85 -22.91
CA LYS A 190 -14.85 20.39 -23.90
C LYS A 190 -15.52 19.04 -23.59
N GLU A 191 -14.99 18.23 -22.66
CA GLU A 191 -15.60 16.93 -22.31
C GLU A 191 -16.88 17.10 -21.46
N ILE A 192 -16.99 18.15 -20.64
CA ILE A 192 -18.22 18.44 -19.86
C ILE A 192 -19.43 18.71 -20.77
N THR A 193 -19.21 19.22 -21.99
CA THR A 193 -20.27 19.47 -22.97
C THR A 193 -20.70 18.23 -23.72
N GLU A 194 -19.80 17.27 -23.98
CA GLU A 194 -20.15 16.02 -24.68
C GLU A 194 -20.69 14.94 -23.74
N GLU A 195 -20.14 14.81 -22.51
CA GLU A 195 -20.66 13.86 -21.51
C GLU A 195 -22.09 14.23 -21.06
N LYS A 196 -22.40 15.52 -20.86
CA LYS A 196 -23.78 15.98 -20.63
C LYS A 196 -24.69 15.75 -21.83
N TYR A 197 -24.18 15.82 -23.05
CA TYR A 197 -25.00 15.61 -24.25
C TYR A 197 -25.40 14.14 -24.43
N ILE A 198 -24.58 13.22 -23.93
CA ILE A 198 -24.84 11.77 -23.95
C ILE A 198 -25.85 11.39 -22.86
N GLU A 199 -25.77 11.97 -21.65
CA GLU A 199 -26.75 11.72 -20.57
C GLU A 199 -28.16 12.28 -20.87
N TYR A 200 -28.30 13.32 -21.69
CA TYR A 200 -29.61 13.85 -22.10
C TYR A 200 -30.25 13.11 -23.29
N ARG A 201 -29.57 12.09 -23.85
CA ARG A 201 -30.05 11.27 -24.97
C ARG A 201 -30.18 9.77 -24.65
N ALA A 202 -29.87 9.37 -23.42
CA ALA A 202 -30.16 8.04 -22.87
C ALA A 202 -31.47 8.09 -22.06
#